data_AF-A0A3B4XB67-F1
#
_entry.id   AF-A0A3B4XB67-F1
#
_cell.length_a   1.000
_cell.length_b   1.000
_cell.length_c   1.000
_cell.angle_alpha   90.00
_cell.angle_beta   90.00
_cell.angle_gamma   90.00
#
_symmetry.space_group_name_H-M   'P 1'
#
loop_
_entity.id
_entity.type
_entity.pdbx_description
1 polymer ?
#
loop_
_entity_poly.entity_id
_entity_poly.type
_entity_poly.pdbx_seq_one_letter_code
_entity_poly.pdbx_strand_id
1 'polypeptide(L)'
;LIPLLTKRRAWIDRATFVHSKCQQLLLFVVRYLLCHVVISPLHIFISFFFGVLSTVRNLGLNPLGEDTGTAEVLSRVIIEQDTNIPPLFFPCGSIKREVLPTALRENGVPLETLTVYQTAEHPDLEKNLKNYFTEQGTPASVAFFSPSGVKFCLEVVRRLSGEHLTQIKFAAIGPTTQDAMTAEGLSVSCAAEKPTAEHLAAAIAKALQ
;
A
#
# COMPACT_ATOMS: atom_id res chain seq x y z
N LEU A 1 -9.54 17.56 -18.33
CA LEU A 1 -9.82 16.65 -17.19
C LEU A 1 -11.13 16.92 -16.43
N ILE A 2 -11.78 18.08 -16.58
CA ILE A 2 -13.06 18.40 -15.93
C ILE A 2 -14.32 17.80 -16.60
N PRO A 3 -14.38 17.54 -17.94
CA PRO A 3 -15.60 17.01 -18.57
C PRO A 3 -15.89 15.51 -18.36
N LEU A 4 -14.93 14.73 -17.81
CA LEU A 4 -15.12 13.31 -17.51
C LEU A 4 -15.80 13.09 -16.14
N LEU A 5 -15.82 14.11 -15.28
CA LEU A 5 -16.41 14.06 -13.94
C LEU A 5 -17.93 14.33 -13.94
N THR A 6 -18.46 15.01 -14.97
CA THR A 6 -19.90 15.37 -15.03
C THR A 6 -20.79 14.23 -15.50
N LYS A 7 -20.32 13.31 -16.36
CA LYS A 7 -21.12 12.15 -16.79
C LYS A 7 -21.22 11.02 -15.76
N ARG A 8 -20.30 10.93 -14.79
CA ARG A 8 -20.34 9.95 -13.68
C ARG A 8 -21.13 10.45 -12.46
N ARG A 9 -21.79 11.60 -12.55
CA ARG A 9 -22.58 12.18 -11.44
C ARG A 9 -23.92 11.49 -11.21
N ALA A 10 -24.49 10.87 -12.26
CA ALA A 10 -25.78 10.17 -12.20
C ALA A 10 -25.78 8.90 -11.33
N TRP A 11 -24.62 8.41 -10.90
CA TRP A 11 -24.50 7.31 -9.93
C TRP A 11 -24.38 7.82 -8.49
N ILE A 12 -23.62 8.91 -8.29
CA ILE A 12 -23.50 9.62 -7.02
C ILE A 12 -24.87 10.15 -6.54
N ASP A 13 -25.73 10.57 -7.46
CA ASP A 13 -27.03 11.19 -7.12
C ASP A 13 -28.17 10.18 -6.84
N ARG A 14 -28.03 8.89 -7.21
CA ARG A 14 -29.13 7.88 -7.08
C ARG A 14 -29.03 6.96 -5.87
N ALA A 15 -27.85 6.81 -5.28
CA ALA A 15 -27.76 6.34 -3.91
C ALA A 15 -27.99 7.57 -3.02
N THR A 16 -28.95 7.51 -2.10
CA THR A 16 -29.17 8.54 -1.08
C THR A 16 -27.96 8.56 -0.15
N PHE A 17 -26.84 9.09 -0.65
CA PHE A 17 -25.60 9.26 0.09
C PHE A 17 -25.83 10.43 1.03
N VAL A 18 -25.83 10.14 2.33
CA VAL A 18 -25.67 11.13 3.39
C VAL A 18 -24.41 11.94 3.04
N HIS A 19 -24.63 13.17 2.58
CA HIS A 19 -23.72 14.03 1.81
C HIS A 19 -22.51 14.56 2.60
N SER A 20 -21.93 13.78 3.52
CA SER A 20 -20.97 14.28 4.51
C SER A 20 -19.77 13.36 4.78
N LYS A 21 -19.91 12.02 4.73
CA LYS A 21 -18.85 11.10 5.23
C LYS A 21 -18.05 10.33 4.16
N CYS A 22 -18.67 9.89 3.08
CA CYS A 22 -17.97 9.13 2.02
C CYS A 22 -17.03 9.98 1.16
N GLN A 23 -17.38 11.24 0.92
CA GLN A 23 -16.50 12.17 0.21
C GLN A 23 -15.24 12.50 1.02
N GLN A 24 -15.37 12.60 2.35
CA GLN A 24 -14.24 12.74 3.27
C GLN A 24 -13.36 11.49 3.27
N LEU A 25 -13.95 10.29 3.28
CA LEU A 25 -13.22 9.02 3.15
C LEU A 25 -12.43 8.96 1.82
N LEU A 26 -13.03 9.38 0.70
CA LEU A 26 -12.37 9.39 -0.61
C LEU A 26 -11.18 10.39 -0.64
N LEU A 27 -11.38 11.61 -0.16
CA LEU A 27 -10.31 12.62 0.00
C LEU A 27 -9.21 12.17 0.99
N PHE A 28 -9.56 11.34 1.98
CA PHE A 28 -8.64 10.84 2.99
C PHE A 28 -7.82 9.63 2.50
N VAL A 29 -8.44 8.67 1.82
CA VAL A 29 -7.75 7.55 1.14
C VAL A 29 -6.74 8.07 0.12
N VAL A 30 -7.02 9.22 -0.52
CA VAL A 30 -6.09 9.93 -1.40
C VAL A 30 -4.89 10.53 -0.64
N ARG A 31 -5.01 10.81 0.67
CA ARG A 31 -4.03 11.57 1.46
C ARG A 31 -3.14 10.70 2.38
N TYR A 32 -3.61 9.54 2.85
CA TYR A 32 -2.86 8.71 3.81
C TYR A 32 -3.04 7.18 3.56
N LEU A 33 -2.11 6.60 2.80
CA LEU A 33 -1.73 5.17 2.68
C LEU A 33 -2.76 4.07 2.28
N LEU A 34 -2.30 3.30 1.28
CA LEU A 34 -2.33 1.83 1.04
C LEU A 34 -3.66 1.06 0.86
N CYS A 35 -3.55 0.12 -0.07
CA CYS A 35 -4.58 -0.68 -0.73
C CYS A 35 -5.48 -1.50 0.21
N HIS A 36 -6.69 -1.81 -0.30
CA HIS A 36 -7.67 -2.78 0.23
C HIS A 36 -8.78 -2.21 1.11
N VAL A 37 -9.38 -1.08 0.73
CA VAL A 37 -10.70 -0.65 1.27
C VAL A 37 -11.75 -0.87 0.20
N VAL A 38 -12.74 -1.73 0.46
CA VAL A 38 -13.89 -1.96 -0.41
C VAL A 38 -15.14 -1.43 0.28
N ILE A 39 -15.88 -0.57 -0.41
CA ILE A 39 -17.01 0.17 0.14
C ILE A 39 -18.29 -0.36 -0.51
N SER A 40 -19.29 -0.69 0.31
CA SER A 40 -20.67 -0.92 -0.12
C SER A 40 -21.63 -0.03 0.69
N PRO A 41 -22.90 0.13 0.26
CA PRO A 41 -23.89 0.92 0.99
C PRO A 41 -24.22 0.38 2.40
N LEU A 42 -23.90 -0.89 2.68
CA LEU A 42 -24.25 -1.60 3.93
C LEU A 42 -23.01 -2.04 4.74
N HIS A 43 -21.88 -2.28 4.08
CA HIS A 43 -20.67 -2.85 4.67
C HIS A 43 -19.40 -2.22 4.09
N ILE A 44 -18.36 -2.09 4.92
CA ILE A 44 -17.03 -1.69 4.50
C ILE A 44 -16.08 -2.84 4.81
N PHE A 45 -15.41 -3.36 3.78
CA PHE A 45 -14.44 -4.44 3.92
C PHE A 45 -13.03 -3.87 3.84
N ILE A 46 -12.16 -4.26 4.76
CA ILE A 46 -10.78 -3.77 4.83
C ILE A 46 -9.85 -4.94 5.05
N SER A 47 -8.80 -5.05 4.23
CA SER A 47 -7.70 -5.96 4.54
C SER A 47 -6.69 -5.20 5.40
N PHE A 48 -6.32 -5.79 6.52
CA PHE A 48 -5.34 -5.34 7.49
C PHE A 48 -4.28 -4.35 6.98
N PHE A 49 -4.40 -3.10 7.43
CA PHE A 49 -3.27 -2.18 7.57
C PHE A 49 -3.50 -1.37 8.85
N PHE A 50 -2.59 -1.49 9.82
CA PHE A 50 -2.77 -1.02 11.21
C PHE A 50 -3.17 0.48 11.31
N GLY A 51 -2.79 1.30 10.32
CA GLY A 51 -3.17 2.72 10.25
C GLY A 51 -4.53 3.03 9.62
N VAL A 52 -5.05 2.13 8.77
CA VAL A 52 -6.32 2.35 8.06
C VAL A 52 -7.51 2.08 8.99
N LEU A 53 -7.37 1.12 9.91
CA LEU A 53 -8.48 0.66 10.74
C LEU A 53 -8.98 1.72 11.73
N SER A 54 -8.07 2.33 12.49
CA SER A 54 -8.39 3.38 13.45
C SER A 54 -9.06 4.57 12.76
N THR A 55 -8.55 4.93 11.58
CA THR A 55 -9.11 6.01 10.77
C THR A 55 -10.53 5.69 10.31
N VAL A 56 -10.77 4.49 9.78
CA VAL A 56 -12.10 4.11 9.29
C VAL A 56 -13.12 4.12 10.43
N ARG A 57 -12.74 3.62 11.62
CA ARG A 57 -13.60 3.71 12.81
C ARG A 57 -13.85 5.17 13.24
N ASN A 58 -12.84 6.04 13.16
CA ASN A 58 -12.98 7.47 13.45
C ASN A 58 -13.95 8.19 12.49
N LEU A 59 -14.13 7.68 11.27
CA LEU A 59 -15.13 8.17 10.31
C LEU A 59 -16.55 7.65 10.61
N GLY A 60 -16.71 6.83 11.66
CA GLY A 60 -17.98 6.23 12.07
C GLY A 60 -18.40 5.06 11.19
N LEU A 61 -17.43 4.34 10.63
CA LEU A 61 -17.63 3.20 9.74
C LEU A 61 -17.25 1.91 10.46
N ASN A 62 -17.97 0.81 10.17
CA ASN A 62 -17.75 -0.50 10.77
C ASN A 62 -17.05 -1.43 9.77
N PRO A 63 -15.72 -1.63 9.91
CA PRO A 63 -14.96 -2.47 8.98
C PRO A 63 -15.18 -3.96 9.25
N LEU A 64 -15.25 -4.75 8.18
CA LEU A 64 -15.27 -6.20 8.17
C LEU A 64 -13.99 -6.75 7.53
N GLY A 65 -13.54 -7.92 8.00
CA GLY A 65 -12.35 -8.58 7.46
C GLY A 65 -11.03 -7.96 7.94
N GLU A 66 -11.04 -7.17 9.00
CA GLU A 66 -9.83 -6.54 9.55
C GLU A 66 -8.73 -7.58 9.85
N ASP A 67 -9.08 -8.74 10.38
CA ASP A 67 -8.13 -9.81 10.74
C ASP A 67 -7.62 -10.65 9.55
N THR A 68 -8.06 -10.36 8.33
CA THR A 68 -7.74 -11.20 7.15
C THR A 68 -6.28 -11.14 6.72
N GLY A 69 -5.56 -10.07 7.06
CA GLY A 69 -4.13 -9.90 6.78
C GLY A 69 -3.75 -9.66 5.32
N THR A 70 -4.51 -10.20 4.36
CA THR A 70 -4.18 -10.23 2.92
C THR A 70 -5.40 -10.03 2.03
N ALA A 71 -5.18 -9.63 0.77
CA ALA A 71 -6.24 -9.48 -0.22
C ALA A 71 -6.91 -10.83 -0.56
N GLU A 72 -6.14 -11.91 -0.56
CA GLU A 72 -6.59 -13.27 -0.85
C GLU A 72 -7.55 -13.79 0.22
N VAL A 73 -7.26 -13.56 1.50
CA VAL A 73 -8.15 -13.98 2.59
C VAL A 73 -9.36 -13.05 2.66
N LEU A 74 -9.19 -11.74 2.42
CA LEU A 74 -10.30 -10.79 2.34
C LEU A 74 -11.30 -11.15 1.24
N SER A 75 -10.81 -11.54 0.06
CA SER A 75 -11.71 -11.88 -1.06
C SER A 75 -12.63 -13.04 -0.70
N ARG A 76 -12.12 -14.07 0.01
CA ARG A 76 -12.93 -15.20 0.50
C ARG A 76 -14.04 -14.74 1.43
N VAL A 77 -13.72 -13.88 2.39
CA VAL A 77 -14.72 -13.31 3.32
C VAL A 77 -15.81 -12.57 2.56
N ILE A 78 -15.46 -11.78 1.54
CA ILE A 78 -16.44 -11.04 0.72
C ILE A 78 -17.31 -12.01 -0.10
N ILE A 79 -16.71 -13.05 -0.68
CA ILE A 79 -17.41 -14.04 -1.52
C ILE A 79 -18.38 -14.89 -0.69
N GLU A 80 -18.02 -15.21 0.57
CA GLU A 80 -18.86 -15.99 1.49
C GLU A 80 -20.03 -15.16 2.06
N GLN A 81 -20.02 -13.83 1.92
CA GLN A 81 -21.15 -12.98 2.29
C GLN A 81 -22.25 -13.00 1.23
N ASP A 82 -23.50 -12.73 1.65
CA ASP A 82 -24.71 -12.80 0.82
C ASP A 82 -24.55 -12.13 -0.55
N THR A 83 -24.78 -12.91 -1.60
CA THR A 83 -24.63 -12.55 -3.02
C THR A 83 -25.54 -11.41 -3.51
N ASN A 84 -26.51 -10.95 -2.71
CA ASN A 84 -27.34 -9.78 -3.00
C ASN A 84 -26.70 -8.44 -2.60
N ILE A 85 -25.38 -8.37 -2.52
CA ILE A 85 -24.65 -7.12 -2.26
C ILE A 85 -24.66 -6.21 -3.50
N PRO A 86 -24.98 -4.91 -3.33
CA PRO A 86 -24.79 -3.91 -4.38
C PRO A 86 -23.33 -3.88 -4.87
N PRO A 87 -23.07 -3.34 -6.08
CA PRO A 87 -21.72 -3.23 -6.60
C PRO A 87 -20.76 -2.62 -5.59
N LEU A 88 -19.70 -3.36 -5.32
CA LEU A 88 -18.64 -2.96 -4.40
C LEU A 88 -17.77 -1.90 -5.09
N PHE A 89 -17.40 -0.85 -4.35
CA PHE A 89 -16.53 0.19 -4.86
C PHE A 89 -15.12 0.06 -4.25
N PHE A 90 -14.10 0.00 -5.11
CA PHE A 90 -12.71 -0.21 -4.72
C PHE A 90 -11.82 0.97 -5.14
N PRO A 91 -11.64 1.99 -4.28
CA PRO A 91 -10.61 3.01 -4.48
C PRO A 91 -9.22 2.38 -4.32
N CYS A 92 -8.39 2.49 -5.36
CA CYS A 92 -7.07 1.85 -5.38
C CYS A 92 -5.98 2.77 -5.92
N GLY A 93 -4.72 2.36 -5.73
CA GLY A 93 -3.56 2.98 -6.35
C GLY A 93 -3.39 2.57 -7.81
N SER A 94 -2.48 3.24 -8.52
CA SER A 94 -2.10 2.90 -9.90
C SER A 94 -1.38 1.55 -10.03
N ILE A 95 -0.73 1.08 -8.96
CA ILE A 95 -0.03 -0.21 -8.93
C ILE A 95 -1.06 -1.27 -8.54
N LYS A 96 -1.55 -1.99 -9.55
CA LYS A 96 -2.59 -2.99 -9.38
C LYS A 96 -1.98 -4.34 -9.01
N ARG A 97 -1.96 -4.68 -7.72
CA ARG A 97 -2.09 -6.09 -7.36
C ARG A 97 -3.55 -6.46 -7.62
N GLU A 98 -3.78 -7.11 -8.75
CA GLU A 98 -5.10 -7.49 -9.26
C GLU A 98 -5.76 -8.63 -8.47
N VAL A 99 -5.20 -9.04 -7.32
CA VAL A 99 -5.66 -10.17 -6.52
C VAL A 99 -7.13 -10.02 -6.12
N LEU A 100 -7.48 -8.92 -5.44
CA LEU A 100 -8.83 -8.70 -4.94
C LEU A 100 -9.83 -8.47 -6.08
N PRO A 101 -9.57 -7.59 -7.08
CA PRO A 101 -10.47 -7.43 -8.22
C PRO A 101 -10.68 -8.71 -9.04
N THR A 102 -9.62 -9.50 -9.25
CA THR A 102 -9.70 -10.74 -10.03
C THR A 102 -10.53 -11.79 -9.29
N ALA A 103 -10.23 -12.03 -8.00
CA ALA A 103 -10.95 -13.01 -7.20
C ALA A 103 -12.46 -12.71 -7.11
N LEU A 104 -12.82 -11.43 -6.90
CA LEU A 104 -14.23 -11.02 -6.83
C LEU A 104 -14.94 -11.18 -8.17
N ARG A 105 -14.29 -10.78 -9.27
CA ARG A 105 -14.84 -10.93 -10.64
C ARG A 105 -15.05 -12.40 -11.02
N GLU A 106 -14.11 -13.27 -10.70
CA GLU A 106 -14.20 -14.72 -10.98
C GLU A 106 -15.34 -15.40 -10.22
N ASN A 107 -15.76 -14.85 -9.08
CA ASN A 107 -16.86 -15.36 -8.26
C ASN A 107 -18.17 -14.58 -8.47
N GLY A 108 -18.27 -13.78 -9.55
CA GLY A 108 -19.50 -13.08 -9.91
C GLY A 108 -19.87 -11.91 -9.00
N VAL A 109 -18.96 -11.45 -8.13
CA VAL A 109 -19.19 -10.32 -7.24
C VAL A 109 -18.93 -9.01 -8.02
N PRO A 110 -19.94 -8.14 -8.21
CA PRO A 110 -19.76 -6.90 -8.96
C PRO A 110 -18.83 -5.93 -8.23
N LEU A 111 -17.77 -5.48 -8.89
CA LEU A 111 -16.77 -4.55 -8.35
C LEU A 111 -16.47 -3.42 -9.33
N GLU A 112 -16.60 -2.16 -8.88
CA GLU A 112 -16.16 -0.96 -9.60
C GLU A 112 -14.86 -0.42 -8.98
N THR A 113 -13.79 -0.33 -9.78
CA THR A 113 -12.50 0.19 -9.32
C THR A 113 -12.29 1.66 -9.73
N LEU A 114 -11.77 2.49 -8.83
CA LEU A 114 -11.34 3.86 -9.14
C LEU A 114 -9.89 4.07 -8.70
N THR A 115 -9.01 4.41 -9.64
CA THR A 115 -7.65 4.84 -9.29
C THR A 115 -7.71 6.24 -8.69
N VAL A 116 -7.40 6.38 -7.40
CA VAL A 116 -7.48 7.65 -6.67
C VAL A 116 -6.11 8.23 -6.31
N TYR A 117 -5.05 7.45 -6.42
CA TYR A 117 -3.67 7.92 -6.27
C TYR A 117 -2.72 7.15 -7.20
N GLN A 118 -1.54 7.71 -7.45
CA GLN A 118 -0.50 7.09 -8.24
C GLN A 118 0.81 7.05 -7.46
N THR A 119 1.48 5.90 -7.49
CA THR A 119 2.85 5.78 -7.00
C THR A 119 3.80 6.37 -8.02
N ALA A 120 4.59 7.35 -7.60
CA ALA A 120 5.57 8.02 -8.43
C ALA A 120 6.90 8.14 -7.67
N GLU A 121 7.98 8.28 -8.42
CA GLU A 121 9.30 8.60 -7.87
C GLU A 121 9.27 10.01 -7.25
N HIS A 122 9.99 10.19 -6.13
CA HIS A 122 10.12 11.51 -5.52
C HIS A 122 11.00 12.41 -6.41
N PRO A 123 10.59 13.65 -6.74
CA PRO A 123 11.30 14.49 -7.70
C PRO A 123 12.76 14.78 -7.30
N ASP A 124 13.02 14.89 -5.99
CA ASP A 124 14.37 15.10 -5.44
C ASP A 124 15.08 13.82 -4.97
N LEU A 125 14.62 12.62 -5.36
CA LEU A 125 15.17 11.35 -4.86
C LEU A 125 16.69 11.28 -5.01
N GLU A 126 17.18 11.45 -6.23
CA GLU A 126 18.62 11.33 -6.53
C GLU A 126 19.43 12.42 -5.84
N LYS A 127 18.91 13.65 -5.78
CA LYS A 127 19.55 14.77 -5.09
C LYS A 127 19.72 14.48 -3.60
N ASN A 128 18.66 13.99 -2.95
CA ASN A 128 18.67 13.69 -1.52
C ASN A 128 19.64 12.56 -1.17
N LEU A 129 19.68 11.49 -2.00
CA LEU A 129 20.64 10.41 -1.81
C LEU A 129 22.08 10.88 -2.05
N LYS A 130 22.34 11.66 -3.10
CA LYS A 130 23.67 12.25 -3.35
C LYS A 130 24.17 13.09 -2.18
N ASN A 131 23.30 13.96 -1.64
CA ASN A 131 23.64 14.81 -0.50
C ASN A 131 23.99 13.94 0.72
N TYR A 132 23.19 12.92 1.02
CA TYR A 132 23.47 12.00 2.13
C TYR A 132 24.84 11.31 1.98
N PHE A 133 25.12 10.70 0.82
CA PHE A 133 26.39 10.02 0.58
C PHE A 133 27.60 10.98 0.60
N THR A 134 27.40 12.24 0.21
CA THR A 134 28.46 13.26 0.24
C THR A 134 28.76 13.72 1.66
N GLU A 135 27.73 13.91 2.49
CA GLU A 135 27.86 14.45 3.85
C GLU A 135 28.18 13.38 4.90
N GLN A 136 27.58 12.18 4.76
CA GLN A 136 27.64 11.09 5.75
C GLN A 136 28.49 9.90 5.28
N GLY A 137 28.84 9.83 4.00
CA GLY A 137 29.51 8.68 3.40
C GLY A 137 28.58 7.49 3.21
N THR A 138 29.17 6.31 3.02
CA THR A 138 28.44 5.06 2.84
C THR A 138 27.73 4.64 4.13
N PRO A 139 26.40 4.41 4.12
CA PRO A 139 25.68 4.01 5.30
C PRO A 139 26.01 2.57 5.72
N ALA A 140 26.02 2.29 7.02
CA ALA A 140 26.15 0.92 7.53
C ALA A 140 24.94 0.04 7.16
N SER A 141 23.75 0.64 7.04
CA SER A 141 22.52 -0.07 6.71
C SER A 141 21.56 0.79 5.87
N VAL A 142 20.82 0.16 4.97
CA VAL A 142 19.74 0.77 4.18
C VAL A 142 18.47 -0.06 4.33
N ALA A 143 17.38 0.57 4.75
CA ALA A 143 16.09 -0.10 4.93
C ALA A 143 15.10 0.28 3.83
N PHE A 144 14.44 -0.72 3.24
CA PHE A 144 13.36 -0.54 2.28
C PHE A 144 12.00 -0.86 2.89
N PHE A 145 11.02 0.00 2.59
CA PHE A 145 9.66 -0.08 3.15
C PHE A 145 8.61 -0.58 2.17
N SER A 146 8.96 -0.72 0.88
CA SER A 146 8.06 -1.26 -0.14
C SER A 146 8.83 -1.68 -1.40
N PRO A 147 8.26 -2.56 -2.24
CA PRO A 147 8.82 -2.87 -3.57
C PRO A 147 9.02 -1.64 -4.45
N SER A 148 8.11 -0.64 -4.37
CA SER A 148 8.27 0.60 -5.14
C SER A 148 9.47 1.42 -4.68
N GLY A 149 9.75 1.45 -3.37
CA GLY A 149 10.97 2.07 -2.85
C GLY A 149 12.24 1.39 -3.38
N VAL A 150 12.25 0.05 -3.44
CA VAL A 150 13.35 -0.70 -4.05
C VAL A 150 13.52 -0.29 -5.52
N LYS A 151 12.43 -0.34 -6.31
CA LYS A 151 12.44 0.00 -7.73
C LYS A 151 13.00 1.40 -8.00
N PHE A 152 12.61 2.40 -7.21
CA PHE A 152 13.04 3.78 -7.44
C PHE A 152 14.45 4.07 -6.92
N CYS A 153 14.81 3.57 -5.73
CA CYS A 153 16.04 4.01 -5.08
C CYS A 153 17.25 3.09 -5.34
N LEU A 154 17.04 1.82 -5.68
CA LEU A 154 18.11 0.82 -5.66
C LEU A 154 19.25 1.15 -6.64
N GLU A 155 18.93 1.55 -7.86
CA GLU A 155 19.96 1.88 -8.86
C GLU A 155 20.81 3.08 -8.41
N VAL A 156 20.18 4.10 -7.81
CA VAL A 156 20.88 5.27 -7.28
C VAL A 156 21.79 4.86 -6.12
N VAL A 157 21.29 4.03 -5.18
CA VAL A 157 22.09 3.51 -4.07
C VAL A 157 23.29 2.70 -4.58
N ARG A 158 23.10 1.82 -5.58
CA ARG A 158 24.19 1.05 -6.21
C ARG A 158 25.27 1.96 -6.77
N ARG A 159 24.87 2.96 -7.57
CA ARG A 159 25.79 3.91 -8.19
C ARG A 159 26.58 4.73 -7.17
N LEU A 160 25.91 5.20 -6.11
CA LEU A 160 26.56 6.01 -5.07
C LEU A 160 27.44 5.19 -4.13
N SER A 161 27.09 3.93 -3.88
CA SER A 161 27.87 3.05 -2.99
C SER A 161 29.09 2.44 -3.68
N GLY A 162 29.04 2.23 -5.01
CA GLY A 162 30.14 1.64 -5.77
C GLY A 162 30.60 0.30 -5.17
N GLU A 163 31.90 0.19 -4.94
CA GLU A 163 32.53 -1.01 -4.35
C GLU A 163 32.09 -1.27 -2.90
N HIS A 164 31.66 -0.23 -2.18
CA HIS A 164 31.21 -0.33 -0.79
C HIS A 164 29.79 -0.91 -0.64
N LEU A 165 29.09 -1.20 -1.75
CA LEU A 165 27.74 -1.76 -1.71
C LEU A 165 27.66 -3.05 -0.87
N THR A 166 28.70 -3.88 -0.93
CA THR A 166 28.79 -5.16 -0.20
C THR A 166 28.94 -4.97 1.33
N GLN A 167 29.32 -3.77 1.77
CA GLN A 167 29.45 -3.42 3.19
C GLN A 167 28.11 -2.98 3.79
N ILE A 168 27.14 -2.58 2.96
CA ILE A 168 25.83 -2.11 3.40
C ILE A 168 24.95 -3.28 3.81
N LYS A 169 24.38 -3.21 5.02
CA LYS A 169 23.33 -4.14 5.45
C LYS A 169 21.99 -3.70 4.90
N PHE A 170 21.40 -4.52 4.03
CA PHE A 170 20.10 -4.23 3.46
C PHE A 170 18.99 -4.83 4.33
N ALA A 171 18.03 -4.01 4.74
CA ALA A 171 16.91 -4.39 5.59
C ALA A 171 15.56 -4.21 4.88
N ALA A 172 14.62 -5.13 5.11
CA ALA A 172 13.26 -5.03 4.61
C ALA A 172 12.26 -4.84 5.76
N ILE A 173 11.24 -3.99 5.56
CA ILE A 173 10.14 -3.84 6.53
C ILE A 173 9.26 -5.11 6.64
N GLY A 174 9.34 -6.01 5.66
CA GLY A 174 8.56 -7.24 5.66
C GLY A 174 8.72 -8.07 4.38
N PRO A 175 8.08 -9.26 4.31
CA PRO A 175 8.35 -10.29 3.31
C PRO A 175 8.22 -9.82 1.86
N THR A 176 7.15 -9.09 1.54
CA THR A 176 6.94 -8.59 0.16
C THR A 176 8.06 -7.66 -0.30
N THR A 177 8.65 -6.88 0.61
CA THR A 177 9.77 -5.99 0.26
C THR A 177 11.07 -6.77 0.14
N GLN A 178 11.29 -7.75 1.01
CA GLN A 178 12.42 -8.68 0.92
C GLN A 178 12.42 -9.41 -0.43
N ASP A 179 11.29 -9.95 -0.87
CA ASP A 179 11.17 -10.62 -2.16
C ASP A 179 11.54 -9.70 -3.33
N ALA A 180 11.10 -8.43 -3.28
CA ALA A 180 11.45 -7.44 -4.30
C ALA A 180 12.95 -7.11 -4.31
N MET A 181 13.59 -7.05 -3.15
CA MET A 181 15.05 -6.84 -3.04
C MET A 181 15.82 -8.05 -3.58
N THR A 182 15.41 -9.26 -3.22
CA THR A 182 16.03 -10.50 -3.69
C THR A 182 15.86 -10.68 -5.19
N ALA A 183 14.70 -10.34 -5.76
CA ALA A 183 14.47 -10.36 -7.21
C ALA A 183 15.41 -9.43 -7.98
N GLU A 184 15.84 -8.33 -7.35
CA GLU A 184 16.85 -7.42 -7.90
C GLU A 184 18.29 -7.89 -7.65
N GLY A 185 18.49 -9.05 -7.02
CA GLY A 185 19.81 -9.62 -6.73
C GLY A 185 20.51 -9.01 -5.50
N LEU A 186 19.78 -8.33 -4.61
CA LEU A 186 20.34 -7.88 -3.33
C LEU A 186 20.42 -9.02 -2.31
N SER A 187 21.51 -9.03 -1.56
CA SER A 187 21.64 -9.83 -0.34
C SER A 187 20.93 -9.13 0.82
N VAL A 188 19.74 -9.59 1.18
CA VAL A 188 18.95 -9.02 2.27
C VAL A 188 19.51 -9.51 3.60
N SER A 189 20.02 -8.60 4.42
CA SER A 189 20.66 -8.91 5.71
C SER A 189 19.64 -9.21 6.81
N CYS A 190 18.48 -8.54 6.79
CA CYS A 190 17.40 -8.82 7.71
C CYS A 190 16.03 -8.37 7.17
N ALA A 191 14.97 -8.94 7.72
CA ALA A 191 13.61 -8.45 7.56
C ALA A 191 12.96 -8.32 8.94
N ALA A 192 12.10 -7.30 9.11
CA ALA A 192 11.35 -7.13 10.33
C ALA A 192 10.30 -8.26 10.49
N GLU A 193 10.14 -8.78 11.71
CA GLU A 193 9.10 -9.79 12.02
C GLU A 193 7.70 -9.24 11.78
N LYS A 194 7.50 -7.96 12.12
CA LYS A 194 6.27 -7.21 11.88
C LYS A 194 6.62 -5.88 11.21
N PRO A 195 5.75 -5.32 10.36
CA PRO A 195 6.00 -4.07 9.67
C PRO A 195 5.82 -2.85 10.60
N THR A 196 6.58 -2.80 11.70
CA THR A 196 6.59 -1.69 12.66
C THR A 196 8.01 -1.15 12.83
N ALA A 197 8.12 0.09 13.30
CA ALA A 197 9.41 0.74 13.50
C ALA A 197 10.29 -0.02 14.51
N GLU A 198 9.69 -0.53 15.58
CA GLU A 198 10.38 -1.23 16.66
C GLU A 198 10.99 -2.56 16.17
N HIS A 199 10.22 -3.35 15.41
CA HIS A 199 10.70 -4.63 14.90
C HIS A 199 11.76 -4.43 13.80
N LEU A 200 11.63 -3.39 12.97
CA LEU A 200 12.66 -3.06 11.98
C LEU A 200 13.95 -2.59 12.66
N ALA A 201 13.86 -1.73 13.66
CA ALA A 201 15.01 -1.26 14.42
C ALA A 201 15.73 -2.43 15.12
N ALA A 202 15.00 -3.34 15.75
CA ALA A 202 15.57 -4.54 16.37
C ALA A 202 16.28 -5.45 15.36
N ALA A 203 15.67 -5.65 14.18
CA ALA A 203 16.26 -6.45 13.11
C ALA A 203 17.57 -5.84 12.58
N ILE A 204 17.60 -4.53 12.34
CA ILE A 204 18.79 -3.79 11.90
C ILE A 204 19.89 -3.85 12.97
N ALA A 205 19.54 -3.61 14.24
CA ALA A 205 20.50 -3.66 15.34
C ALA A 205 21.18 -5.03 15.45
N LYS A 206 20.44 -6.12 15.24
CA LYS A 206 20.99 -7.48 15.21
C LYS A 206 21.88 -7.74 13.99
N ALA A 207 21.57 -7.15 12.83
CA ALA A 207 22.34 -7.34 11.60
C ALA A 207 23.66 -6.54 11.55
N LEU A 208 23.80 -5.53 12.42
CA LEU A 208 24.98 -4.67 12.56
C LEU A 208 25.98 -5.14 13.62
N GLN A 209 25.65 -6.19 14.38
CA GLN A 209 26.56 -6.86 15.32
C GLN A 209 27.56 -7.75 14.57
#